data_AF-A0A970WFK6-F1
#
_entry.id   AF-A0A970WFK6-F1
#
_cell.length_a   1.000
_cell.length_b   1.000
_cell.length_c   1.000
_cell.angle_alpha   90.00
_cell.angle_beta   90.00
_cell.angle_gamma   90.00
#
_symmetry.space_group_name_H-M   'P 1'
#
loop_
_entity.id
_entity.type
_entity.pdbx_description
1 polymer ?
#
loop_
_entity_poly.entity_id
_entity_poly.type
_entity_poly.pdbx_seq_one_letter_code
_entity_poly.pdbx_strand_id
1 'polypeptide(L)'
;MTTSSQMRKSEVGEVRPSQTLTTFGVGSLVDLPSMSVIVMGLDDWPISHSTEIAEERLLLSAQSILGGQVSRFLTPPRGPESVGAQINWFDESRQIGVPVAPFPRWMVCSRCRLLAPLKSGLFEPKVYPYRPDRACYVHNCTTQGRAPLVVPARFLVTCERGHLDDFPWLEFVHRGPTDCNGPLRMFEFGPSGEMADVTIVCDKCEARRRLAEVIGPLGAKQMPACSGRRPHLRDIDPNGCDVDEVRAIALGASNLWFPVVISALSVPQAADDLGRLIEENWAVLEKATSLDVLKAFRQIGQLKDLTKYTDDQIWQRLEEKRAGTGEGVESPDDLKSPEWKVFSKPSTARESRSFKLRPVDPPTDFTQYFTKIVLAEKLREVRALVGFSRIMSPRDFDNPADLPQERLASISRKAPTWVPACETRGEGIFFHFNEKLIQAWVKKHHAYEREFENGHGAWRASKNLDPATGYPGIRYVLLHTFAHALIRQLAIECGYTSASISERIYSRNPSDGDPMAGVLIYTSASDSEGTLGGLCSLGEPDKLGRHIRRALEKMSLCASDPLCAEHLIGGGETLHGASCHACTFLPETSCERGNKYLDRSALIATVERTDLAFFD
;
A
#
# COMPACT_ATOMS: atom_id res chain seq x y z
N MET A 1 41.04 -11.80 -8.95
CA MET A 1 40.96 -10.98 -7.72
C MET A 1 40.69 -9.54 -8.15
N THR A 2 39.43 -9.18 -8.32
CA THR A 2 38.99 -7.80 -8.59
C THR A 2 38.25 -7.31 -7.37
N THR A 3 38.93 -6.40 -6.70
CA THR A 3 38.62 -5.78 -5.43
C THR A 3 37.40 -4.87 -5.50
N SER A 4 36.66 -4.87 -4.40
CA SER A 4 35.84 -3.76 -3.91
C SER A 4 34.55 -3.47 -4.69
N SER A 5 33.50 -4.22 -4.32
CA SER A 5 32.16 -3.66 -4.13
C SER A 5 32.29 -2.36 -3.33
N GLN A 6 32.28 -1.22 -4.02
CA GLN A 6 32.00 0.06 -3.38
C GLN A 6 30.54 0.00 -2.96
N MET A 7 30.29 -0.40 -1.72
CA MET A 7 29.00 -0.16 -1.08
C MET A 7 28.70 1.33 -1.21
N ARG A 8 27.72 1.68 -2.05
CA ARG A 8 27.17 3.04 -2.11
C ARG A 8 26.84 3.42 -0.68
N LYS A 9 27.40 4.52 -0.17
CA LYS A 9 26.93 5.09 1.09
C LYS A 9 25.52 5.56 0.81
N SER A 10 24.52 4.78 1.23
CA SER A 10 23.10 5.11 1.11
C SER A 10 22.88 6.53 1.63
N GLU A 11 22.27 7.39 0.82
CA GLU A 11 21.91 8.73 1.26
C GLU A 11 20.83 8.62 2.36
N VAL A 12 20.89 9.49 3.35
CA VAL A 12 19.94 9.45 4.46
C VAL A 12 18.57 9.85 3.94
N GLY A 13 17.58 8.98 4.10
CA GLY A 13 16.24 9.20 3.55
C GLY A 13 16.08 8.76 2.09
N GLU A 14 17.03 7.98 1.53
CA GLU A 14 16.85 7.35 0.23
C GLU A 14 15.70 6.33 0.28
N VAL A 15 14.63 6.60 -0.46
CA VAL A 15 13.41 5.79 -0.49
C VAL A 15 13.04 5.49 -1.94
N ARG A 16 12.58 4.26 -2.20
CA ARG A 16 12.10 3.89 -3.54
C ARG A 16 10.79 4.62 -3.84
N PRO A 17 10.53 5.08 -5.08
CA PRO A 17 9.27 5.74 -5.41
C PRO A 17 8.03 4.92 -5.01
N SER A 18 8.03 3.61 -5.21
CA SER A 18 6.93 2.73 -4.78
C SER A 18 6.72 2.75 -3.26
N GLN A 19 7.79 2.82 -2.45
CA GLN A 19 7.70 2.91 -1.00
C GLN A 19 7.11 4.24 -0.53
N THR A 20 7.23 5.32 -1.31
CA THR A 20 6.54 6.59 -1.00
C THR A 20 5.03 6.53 -1.21
N LEU A 21 4.49 5.47 -1.81
CA LEU A 21 3.04 5.24 -1.84
C LEU A 21 2.61 4.27 -0.74
N THR A 22 3.45 3.33 -0.35
CA THR A 22 3.03 2.20 0.49
C THR A 22 3.50 2.23 1.94
N THR A 23 4.69 2.76 2.24
CA THR A 23 5.26 2.73 3.61
C THR A 23 5.60 4.13 4.11
N PHE A 24 6.12 4.97 3.22
CA PHE A 24 6.59 6.32 3.51
C PHE A 24 5.78 7.36 2.71
N GLY A 25 4.46 7.17 2.67
CA GLY A 25 3.54 8.08 2.00
C GLY A 25 3.13 9.27 2.84
N VAL A 26 2.33 10.16 2.25
CA VAL A 26 1.84 11.37 2.92
C VAL A 26 1.19 11.02 4.26
N GLY A 27 1.59 11.70 5.33
CA GLY A 27 1.07 11.46 6.68
C GLY A 27 1.64 10.24 7.41
N SER A 28 2.52 9.45 6.78
CA SER A 28 3.26 8.38 7.46
C SER A 28 4.36 8.93 8.36
N LEU A 29 4.72 8.17 9.40
CA LEU A 29 5.87 8.46 10.24
C LEU A 29 7.06 7.63 9.79
N VAL A 30 8.22 8.28 9.70
CA VAL A 30 9.49 7.68 9.34
C VAL A 30 10.43 7.83 10.53
N ASP A 31 10.89 6.71 11.06
CA ASP A 31 11.87 6.69 12.14
C ASP A 31 13.28 6.79 11.56
N LEU A 32 13.95 7.91 11.81
CA LEU A 32 15.36 8.10 11.53
C LEU A 32 16.18 7.71 12.78
N PRO A 33 17.50 7.47 12.66
CA PRO A 33 18.32 6.97 13.77
C PRO A 33 18.27 7.80 15.07
N SER A 34 17.97 9.10 14.97
CA SER A 34 18.03 10.05 16.08
C SER A 34 16.80 10.93 16.24
N MET A 35 15.80 10.81 15.36
CA MET A 35 14.52 11.51 15.45
C MET A 35 13.48 10.84 14.56
N SER A 36 12.21 11.11 14.80
CA SER A 36 11.12 10.69 13.91
C SER A 36 10.60 11.89 13.12
N VAL A 37 10.16 11.63 11.90
CA VAL A 37 9.64 12.66 11.00
C VAL A 37 8.30 12.21 10.41
N ILE A 38 7.44 13.17 10.08
CA ILE A 38 6.21 12.95 9.33
C ILE A 38 6.38 13.41 7.88
N VAL A 39 5.87 12.63 6.94
CA VAL A 39 5.85 12.98 5.52
C VAL A 39 4.79 14.04 5.26
N MET A 40 5.20 15.15 4.64
CA MET A 40 4.34 16.31 4.39
C MET A 40 3.36 16.08 3.23
N GLY A 41 2.25 16.83 3.24
CA GLY A 41 1.22 16.80 2.22
C GLY A 41 1.64 17.35 0.87
N LEU A 42 0.78 17.13 -0.14
CA LEU A 42 1.05 17.44 -1.55
C LEU A 42 1.33 18.93 -1.81
N ASP A 43 0.79 19.84 -0.99
CA ASP A 43 1.02 21.27 -1.12
C ASP A 43 2.49 21.67 -0.96
N ASP A 44 3.26 20.89 -0.20
CA ASP A 44 4.67 21.16 0.06
C ASP A 44 5.59 20.48 -1.00
N TRP A 45 5.06 19.62 -1.87
CA TRP A 45 5.87 18.82 -2.81
C TRP A 45 6.33 19.65 -4.02
N PRO A 46 7.62 19.61 -4.38
CA PRO A 46 8.14 20.32 -5.55
C PRO A 46 7.74 19.64 -6.87
N ILE A 47 6.70 20.16 -7.51
CA ILE A 47 6.13 19.64 -8.76
C ILE A 47 7.13 19.70 -9.94
N SER A 48 8.11 20.61 -9.90
CA SER A 48 9.11 20.80 -10.97
C SER A 48 9.97 19.56 -11.26
N HIS A 49 10.12 18.67 -10.27
CA HIS A 49 10.94 17.46 -10.38
C HIS A 49 10.10 16.19 -10.48
N SER A 50 8.83 16.32 -10.86
CA SER A 50 7.89 15.22 -11.00
C SER A 50 7.61 14.93 -12.48
N THR A 51 7.46 13.66 -12.82
CA THR A 51 7.10 13.19 -14.16
C THR A 51 5.63 12.80 -14.19
N GLU A 52 4.95 13.11 -15.28
CA GLU A 52 3.54 12.79 -15.45
C GLU A 52 3.34 11.36 -15.92
N ILE A 53 2.38 10.66 -15.30
CA ILE A 53 1.98 9.30 -15.66
C ILE A 53 0.55 9.35 -16.21
N ALA A 54 0.36 8.82 -17.42
CA ALA A 54 -0.95 8.70 -18.04
C ALA A 54 -1.52 7.29 -17.83
N GLU A 55 -2.72 7.22 -17.24
CA GLU A 55 -3.58 6.03 -17.14
C GLU A 55 -5.04 6.46 -16.91
N GLU A 56 -5.88 6.36 -17.94
CA GLU A 56 -7.21 6.97 -17.98
C GLU A 56 -8.22 6.29 -17.04
N ARG A 57 -8.18 4.95 -16.96
CA ARG A 57 -9.08 4.17 -16.09
C ARG A 57 -8.82 4.44 -14.62
N LEU A 58 -7.54 4.52 -14.27
CA LEU A 58 -7.13 4.85 -12.91
C LEU A 58 -7.52 6.29 -12.57
N LEU A 59 -7.48 7.20 -13.55
CA LEU A 59 -7.90 8.59 -13.37
C LEU A 59 -9.40 8.68 -13.06
N LEU A 60 -10.26 7.95 -13.79
CA LEU A 60 -11.70 7.90 -13.52
C LEU A 60 -12.01 7.33 -12.13
N SER A 61 -11.31 6.27 -11.73
CA SER A 61 -11.45 5.71 -10.38
C SER A 61 -10.97 6.68 -9.30
N ALA A 62 -9.86 7.40 -9.52
CA ALA A 62 -9.39 8.44 -8.62
C ALA A 62 -10.38 9.61 -8.51
N GLN A 63 -11.01 9.99 -9.62
CA GLN A 63 -12.03 11.05 -9.66
C GLN A 63 -13.32 10.64 -8.94
N SER A 64 -13.68 9.35 -8.95
CA SER A 64 -14.80 8.81 -8.17
C SER A 64 -14.58 9.03 -6.66
N ILE A 65 -13.36 8.76 -6.18
CA ILE A 65 -13.01 8.82 -4.75
C ILE A 65 -12.73 10.26 -4.27
N LEU A 66 -11.91 11.01 -5.01
CA LEU A 66 -11.44 12.35 -4.60
C LEU A 66 -12.26 13.49 -5.19
N GLY A 67 -12.97 13.25 -6.29
CA GLY A 67 -13.71 14.26 -7.06
C GLY A 67 -13.10 14.54 -8.43
N GLY A 68 -13.92 15.08 -9.33
CA GLY A 68 -13.57 15.34 -10.74
C GLY A 68 -12.48 16.39 -10.99
N GLN A 69 -11.98 17.07 -9.95
CA GLN A 69 -10.88 18.03 -10.06
C GLN A 69 -9.51 17.38 -10.30
N VAL A 70 -9.37 16.07 -10.05
CA VAL A 70 -8.12 15.34 -10.29
C VAL A 70 -7.92 15.17 -11.79
N SER A 71 -6.87 15.78 -12.34
CA SER A 71 -6.59 15.74 -13.79
C SER A 71 -5.35 14.91 -14.16
N ARG A 72 -4.39 14.76 -13.24
CA ARG A 72 -3.09 14.16 -13.57
C ARG A 72 -2.46 13.37 -12.44
N PHE A 73 -1.65 12.39 -12.80
CA PHE A 73 -0.80 11.63 -11.88
C PHE A 73 0.66 12.05 -12.00
N LEU A 74 1.33 12.24 -10.88
CA LEU A 74 2.73 12.66 -10.84
C LEU A 74 3.60 11.68 -10.05
N THR A 75 4.80 11.42 -10.53
CA THR A 75 5.80 10.70 -9.74
C THR A 75 6.24 11.54 -8.54
N PRO A 76 6.60 10.90 -7.42
CA PRO A 76 7.25 11.59 -6.31
C PRO A 76 8.48 12.36 -6.78
N PRO A 77 8.72 13.57 -6.26
CA PRO A 77 9.82 14.42 -6.69
C PRO A 77 11.15 13.72 -6.42
N ARG A 78 11.97 13.62 -7.47
CA ARG A 78 13.27 12.95 -7.41
C ARG A 78 14.36 13.84 -7.99
N GLY A 79 15.40 14.09 -7.20
CA GLY A 79 16.62 14.74 -7.69
C GLY A 79 17.34 13.88 -8.75
N PRO A 80 18.11 14.48 -9.66
CA PRO A 80 18.94 13.72 -10.59
C PRO A 80 19.89 12.77 -9.83
N GLU A 81 20.08 11.55 -10.34
CA GLU A 81 21.08 10.64 -9.76
C GLU A 81 22.46 11.29 -9.85
N SER A 82 23.14 11.47 -8.71
CA SER A 82 24.48 12.05 -8.66
C SER A 82 25.49 11.02 -9.18
N VAL A 83 25.74 11.05 -10.49
CA VAL A 83 26.76 10.20 -11.14
C VAL A 83 28.13 10.86 -10.97
N GLY A 84 28.81 10.60 -9.85
CA GLY A 84 30.18 11.11 -9.64
C GLY A 84 30.88 10.63 -8.37
N ALA A 85 32.20 10.36 -8.47
CA ALA A 85 33.05 9.92 -7.37
C ALA A 85 33.38 11.03 -6.34
N GLN A 86 33.03 12.27 -6.62
CA GLN A 86 33.19 13.41 -5.70
C GLN A 86 31.83 13.86 -5.20
N ILE A 87 31.54 13.53 -3.95
CA ILE A 87 30.30 13.91 -3.27
C ILE A 87 30.37 15.41 -2.95
N ASN A 88 29.67 16.24 -3.72
CA ASN A 88 29.47 17.64 -3.36
C ASN A 88 28.30 17.74 -2.37
N TRP A 89 28.62 17.92 -1.09
CA TRP A 89 27.63 17.98 -0.01
C TRP A 89 26.74 19.22 -0.05
N PHE A 90 27.08 20.21 -0.86
CA PHE A 90 26.36 21.48 -1.01
C PHE A 90 25.52 21.55 -2.28
N ASP A 91 25.36 20.44 -3.01
CA ASP A 91 24.50 20.41 -4.20
C ASP A 91 23.03 20.57 -3.82
N GLU A 92 22.35 21.58 -4.39
CA GLU A 92 20.92 21.82 -4.21
C GLU A 92 20.08 20.62 -4.68
N SER A 93 20.61 19.82 -5.60
CA SER A 93 19.94 18.61 -6.10
C SER A 93 19.61 17.59 -4.99
N ARG A 94 20.34 17.62 -3.87
CA ARG A 94 20.12 16.75 -2.70
C ARG A 94 19.04 17.24 -1.74
N GLN A 95 18.60 18.48 -1.89
CA GLN A 95 17.43 19.00 -1.16
C GLN A 95 16.12 18.68 -1.91
N ILE A 96 16.23 18.13 -3.13
CA ILE A 96 15.09 17.72 -3.95
C ILE A 96 14.65 16.33 -3.51
N GLY A 97 13.52 16.28 -2.81
CA GLY A 97 12.89 15.03 -2.40
C GLY A 97 11.51 15.29 -1.81
N VAL A 98 10.94 14.24 -1.23
CA VAL A 98 9.67 14.35 -0.52
C VAL A 98 9.90 15.12 0.80
N PRO A 99 9.19 16.24 1.02
CA PRO A 99 9.36 17.03 2.24
C PRO A 99 8.89 16.27 3.49
N VAL A 100 9.64 16.44 4.58
CA VAL A 100 9.34 15.87 5.89
C VAL A 100 9.44 16.93 6.98
N ALA A 101 8.77 16.73 8.12
CA ALA A 101 8.89 17.59 9.29
C ALA A 101 9.14 16.77 10.57
N PRO A 102 9.90 17.27 11.56
CA PRO A 102 10.06 16.61 12.84
C PRO A 102 8.72 16.41 13.55
N PHE A 103 8.39 15.15 13.86
CA PHE A 103 7.20 14.77 14.59
C PHE A 103 7.44 13.40 15.26
N PRO A 104 7.11 13.19 16.55
CA PRO A 104 6.37 14.08 17.48
C PRO A 104 7.10 15.40 17.78
N ARG A 105 6.36 16.43 18.19
CA ARG A 105 6.94 17.72 18.62
C ARG A 105 7.40 17.67 20.06
N TRP A 106 6.88 16.74 20.86
CA TRP A 106 7.32 16.52 22.23
C TRP A 106 8.51 15.58 22.27
N MET A 107 9.54 15.98 23.03
CA MET A 107 10.78 15.23 23.13
C MET A 107 11.18 15.06 24.59
N VAL A 108 11.99 14.04 24.85
CA VAL A 108 12.49 13.67 26.18
C VAL A 108 14.02 13.68 26.18
N CYS A 109 14.60 14.35 27.17
CA CYS A 109 16.04 14.26 27.40
C CYS A 109 16.41 12.90 28.02
N SER A 110 17.32 12.17 27.39
CA SER A 110 17.79 10.85 27.85
C SER A 110 18.41 10.84 29.25
N ARG A 111 18.93 11.99 29.73
CA ARG A 111 19.61 12.11 31.03
C ARG A 111 18.71 12.69 32.11
N CYS A 112 18.24 13.94 31.96
CA CYS A 112 17.42 14.59 32.99
C CYS A 112 15.94 14.24 32.93
N ARG A 113 15.51 13.45 31.93
CA ARG A 113 14.13 13.00 31.73
C ARG A 113 13.11 14.13 31.54
N LEU A 114 13.58 15.35 31.28
CA LEU A 114 12.74 16.49 30.94
C LEU A 114 11.96 16.21 29.65
N LEU A 115 10.64 16.33 29.74
CA LEU A 115 9.67 16.21 28.66
C LEU A 115 9.18 17.63 28.31
N ALA A 116 9.47 18.08 27.09
CA ALA A 116 9.08 19.41 26.61
C ALA A 116 8.83 19.41 25.10
N PRO A 117 8.00 20.34 24.58
CA PRO A 117 7.85 20.52 23.14
C PRO A 117 9.07 21.23 22.54
N LEU A 118 9.40 20.94 21.28
CA LEU A 118 10.48 21.61 20.53
C LEU A 118 10.31 23.13 20.48
N LYS A 119 9.06 23.64 20.49
CA LYS A 119 8.75 25.07 20.53
C LYS A 119 9.27 25.79 21.79
N SER A 120 9.54 25.05 22.87
CA SER A 120 10.06 25.62 24.12
C SER A 120 11.46 26.24 24.00
N GLY A 121 12.22 25.90 22.95
CA GLY A 121 13.60 26.36 22.77
C GLY A 121 14.61 25.72 23.74
N LEU A 122 14.19 24.75 24.56
CA LEU A 122 15.07 24.04 25.51
C LEU A 122 15.98 23.01 24.82
N PHE A 123 15.64 22.61 23.60
CA PHE A 123 16.38 21.61 22.82
C PHE A 123 17.01 22.26 21.59
N GLU A 124 18.32 22.08 21.43
CA GLU A 124 19.10 22.66 20.34
C GLU A 124 19.29 21.62 19.21
N PRO A 125 18.99 21.98 17.94
CA PRO A 125 19.27 21.11 16.81
C PRO A 125 20.77 21.09 16.50
N LYS A 126 21.33 19.89 16.38
CA LYS A 126 22.71 19.67 15.96
C LYS A 126 22.74 18.96 14.62
N VAL A 127 23.07 19.71 13.58
CA VAL A 127 23.16 19.23 12.19
C VAL A 127 24.63 19.13 11.78
N TYR A 128 25.00 18.04 11.12
CA TYR A 128 26.36 17.84 10.61
C TYR A 128 26.34 17.84 9.07
N PRO A 129 26.90 18.85 8.39
CA PRO A 129 26.81 18.99 6.93
C PRO A 129 27.32 17.76 6.15
N TYR A 130 28.39 17.13 6.63
CA TYR A 130 29.03 15.97 6.00
C TYR A 130 28.50 14.61 6.52
N ARG A 131 27.62 14.63 7.52
CA ARG A 131 27.02 13.44 8.18
C ARG A 131 25.58 13.72 8.57
N PRO A 132 24.68 13.95 7.59
CA PRO A 132 23.27 14.20 7.87
C PRO A 132 22.60 13.07 8.67
N ASP A 133 23.17 11.86 8.62
CA ASP A 133 22.73 10.68 9.39
C ASP A 133 22.81 10.88 10.91
N ARG A 134 23.60 11.85 11.36
CA ARG A 134 23.82 12.17 12.78
C ARG A 134 23.02 13.39 13.25
N ALA A 135 22.16 13.95 12.41
CA ALA A 135 21.31 15.06 12.79
C ALA A 135 20.47 14.68 14.02
N CYS A 136 20.55 15.47 15.09
CA CYS A 136 19.90 15.14 16.35
C CYS A 136 19.54 16.40 17.14
N TYR A 137 18.66 16.25 18.12
CA TYR A 137 18.42 17.28 19.13
C TYR A 137 19.23 16.97 20.39
N VAL A 138 19.79 18.00 21.01
CA VAL A 138 20.55 17.91 22.25
C VAL A 138 19.98 18.85 23.31
N HIS A 139 20.16 18.50 24.57
CA HIS A 139 19.75 19.33 25.70
C HIS A 139 20.96 19.69 26.55
N ASN A 140 21.22 20.98 26.76
CA ASN A 140 22.34 21.47 27.55
C ASN A 140 22.06 21.43 29.06
N CYS A 141 21.63 20.27 29.58
CA CYS A 141 21.29 20.10 31.01
C CYS A 141 22.50 19.77 31.90
N THR A 142 23.71 19.75 31.35
CA THR A 142 24.93 19.34 32.04
C THR A 142 26.05 20.31 31.77
N THR A 143 26.69 20.79 32.83
CA THR A 143 27.86 21.67 32.78
C THR A 143 29.17 20.94 32.51
N GLN A 144 29.19 19.61 32.65
CA GLN A 144 30.36 18.76 32.38
C GLN A 144 29.98 17.58 31.47
N GLY A 145 30.64 17.49 30.30
CA GLY A 145 30.50 16.40 29.34
C GLY A 145 29.71 16.75 28.07
N ARG A 146 29.53 15.75 27.20
CA ARG A 146 28.76 15.88 25.95
C ARG A 146 27.27 16.06 26.28
N ALA A 147 26.64 17.04 25.65
CA ALA A 147 25.20 17.28 25.79
C ALA A 147 24.41 15.99 25.46
N PRO A 148 23.51 15.54 26.35
CA PRO A 148 22.72 14.33 26.14
C PRO A 148 21.80 14.44 24.92
N LEU A 149 21.58 13.29 24.29
CA LEU A 149 20.64 13.14 23.19
C LEU A 149 19.20 13.34 23.68
N VAL A 150 18.41 14.01 22.87
CA VAL A 150 16.98 14.18 23.06
C VAL A 150 16.26 13.24 22.09
N VAL A 151 15.35 12.43 22.61
CA VAL A 151 14.59 11.41 21.86
C VAL A 151 13.13 11.80 21.77
N PRO A 152 12.41 11.42 20.70
CA PRO A 152 10.98 11.70 20.59
C PRO A 152 10.16 11.02 21.70
N ALA A 153 9.12 11.71 22.17
CA ALA A 153 8.16 11.10 23.08
C ALA A 153 7.37 10.02 22.32
N ARG A 154 7.45 8.77 22.77
CA ARG A 154 7.00 7.58 22.01
C ARG A 154 5.48 7.39 21.96
N PHE A 155 4.68 8.39 22.32
CA PHE A 155 3.24 8.25 22.47
C PHE A 155 2.52 9.41 21.79
N LEU A 156 1.47 9.06 21.06
CA LEU A 156 0.68 9.92 20.19
C LEU A 156 -0.81 9.70 20.46
N VAL A 157 -1.64 10.58 19.91
CA VAL A 157 -3.10 10.39 19.86
C VAL A 157 -3.59 10.44 18.42
N THR A 158 -4.55 9.57 18.10
CA THR A 158 -5.15 9.49 16.78
C THR A 158 -6.65 9.16 16.87
N CYS A 159 -7.41 9.49 15.82
CA CYS A 159 -8.84 9.22 15.72
C CYS A 159 -9.17 8.40 14.46
N GLU A 160 -10.40 7.86 14.38
CA GLU A 160 -10.86 7.07 13.22
C GLU A 160 -11.00 7.91 11.93
N ARG A 161 -11.08 9.25 12.04
CA ARG A 161 -11.04 10.18 10.89
C ARG A 161 -9.61 10.43 10.36
N GLY A 162 -8.59 9.80 10.95
CA GLY A 162 -7.20 9.86 10.48
C GLY A 162 -6.40 11.07 10.97
N HIS A 163 -6.94 11.89 11.88
CA HIS A 163 -6.18 12.95 12.56
C HIS A 163 -5.09 12.37 13.48
N LEU A 164 -4.04 13.16 13.69
CA LEU A 164 -2.88 12.77 14.48
C LEU A 164 -2.41 13.97 15.30
N ASP A 165 -2.15 13.78 16.59
CA ASP A 165 -1.54 14.82 17.42
C ASP A 165 -0.56 14.22 18.42
N ASP A 166 0.26 15.10 19.00
CA ASP A 166 1.07 14.71 20.15
C ASP A 166 0.16 14.31 21.31
N PHE A 167 0.62 13.37 22.14
CA PHE A 167 -0.11 13.02 23.34
C PHE A 167 -0.29 14.26 24.24
N PRO A 168 -1.50 14.51 24.82
CA PRO A 168 -1.80 15.71 25.58
C PRO A 168 -1.17 15.66 26.98
N TRP A 169 0.16 15.77 27.06
CA TRP A 169 0.95 15.54 28.27
C TRP A 169 0.53 16.39 29.48
N LEU A 170 0.25 17.67 29.26
CA LEU A 170 -0.13 18.60 30.34
C LEU A 170 -1.51 18.28 30.91
N GLU A 171 -2.51 18.17 30.03
CA GLU A 171 -3.89 17.85 30.42
C GLU A 171 -4.00 16.45 31.04
N PHE A 172 -3.23 15.50 30.52
CA PHE A 172 -3.17 14.15 31.04
C PHE A 172 -2.70 14.13 32.50
N VAL A 173 -1.57 14.78 32.83
CA VAL A 173 -1.04 14.79 34.20
C VAL A 173 -1.99 15.49 35.18
N HIS A 174 -2.67 16.55 34.74
CA HIS A 174 -3.53 17.37 35.57
C HIS A 174 -5.01 16.94 35.57
N ARG A 175 -5.36 15.87 34.87
CA ARG A 175 -6.74 15.34 34.74
C ARG A 175 -7.72 16.40 34.20
N GLY A 176 -7.28 17.18 33.21
CA GLY A 176 -8.10 18.19 32.55
C GLY A 176 -7.33 19.47 32.21
N PRO A 177 -8.04 20.52 31.75
CA PRO A 177 -7.45 21.81 31.43
C PRO A 177 -6.74 22.40 32.65
N THR A 178 -5.53 22.93 32.44
CA THR A 178 -4.69 23.44 33.53
C THR A 178 -3.89 24.66 33.08
N ASP A 179 -3.70 25.60 34.00
CA ASP A 179 -2.77 26.74 33.82
C ASP A 179 -1.34 26.42 34.29
N CYS A 180 -1.09 25.16 34.67
CA CYS A 180 0.21 24.72 35.15
C CYS A 180 1.21 24.52 34.00
N ASN A 181 2.04 25.52 33.76
CA ASN A 181 3.16 25.46 32.81
C ASN A 181 4.47 24.90 33.42
N GLY A 182 4.37 24.03 34.44
CA GLY A 182 5.56 23.42 35.06
C GLY A 182 6.26 22.43 34.12
N PRO A 183 7.60 22.28 34.22
CA PRO A 183 8.31 21.27 33.43
C PRO A 183 7.84 19.86 33.83
N LEU A 184 7.65 19.02 32.82
CA LEU A 184 7.26 17.63 33.01
C LEU A 184 8.50 16.73 32.95
N ARG A 185 8.50 15.64 33.73
CA ARG A 185 9.50 14.58 33.65
C ARG A 185 8.85 13.25 33.36
N MET A 186 9.48 12.48 32.47
CA MET A 186 9.03 11.15 32.08
C MET A 186 9.95 10.07 32.67
N PHE A 187 9.40 9.25 33.55
CA PHE A 187 10.10 8.13 34.17
C PHE A 187 9.53 6.81 33.65
N GLU A 188 10.41 5.88 33.31
CA GLU A 188 10.07 4.53 32.88
C GLU A 188 10.45 3.56 33.99
N PHE A 189 9.48 2.82 34.51
CA PHE A 189 9.65 1.88 35.60
C PHE A 189 9.34 0.46 35.12
N GLY A 190 10.21 -0.09 34.28
CA GLY A 190 10.08 -1.46 33.78
C GLY A 190 11.15 -1.82 32.75
N PRO A 191 11.40 -3.12 32.51
CA PRO A 191 12.38 -3.58 31.53
C PRO A 191 11.83 -3.61 30.09
N SER A 192 10.51 -3.60 29.89
CA SER A 192 9.85 -3.83 28.59
C SER A 192 9.64 -2.55 27.78
N GLY A 193 9.70 -1.37 28.40
CA GLY A 193 9.50 -0.10 27.70
C GLY A 193 8.09 0.07 27.13
N GLU A 194 7.11 -0.60 27.73
CA GLU A 194 5.70 -0.53 27.38
C GLU A 194 5.06 0.77 27.86
N MET A 195 3.94 1.16 27.23
CA MET A 195 3.16 2.34 27.65
C MET A 195 2.76 2.28 29.14
N ALA A 196 2.48 1.09 29.66
CA ALA A 196 2.04 0.89 31.03
C ALA A 196 3.09 1.27 32.10
N ASP A 197 4.37 1.16 31.77
CA ASP A 197 5.48 1.39 32.69
C ASP A 197 5.88 2.86 32.83
N VAL A 198 5.25 3.74 32.05
CA VAL A 198 5.62 5.15 31.97
C VAL A 198 4.81 5.99 32.96
N THR A 199 5.52 6.73 33.80
CA THR A 199 4.96 7.69 34.77
C THR A 199 5.43 9.09 34.43
N ILE A 200 4.48 10.03 34.35
CA ILE A 200 4.77 11.45 34.15
C ILE A 200 4.59 12.19 35.46
N VAL A 201 5.53 13.09 35.77
CA VAL A 201 5.52 13.93 36.98
C VAL A 201 5.69 15.39 36.58
N CYS A 202 4.89 16.28 37.17
CA CYS A 202 5.07 17.72 37.06
C CYS A 202 5.92 18.24 38.23
N ASP A 203 7.06 18.88 37.96
CA ASP A 203 7.95 19.38 39.01
C ASP A 203 7.37 20.57 39.80
N LYS A 204 6.37 21.28 39.26
CA LYS A 204 5.80 22.49 39.88
C LYS A 204 4.69 22.19 40.89
N CYS A 205 3.79 21.28 40.56
CA CYS A 205 2.61 20.95 41.36
C CYS A 205 2.66 19.53 41.96
N GLU A 206 3.73 18.78 41.69
CA GLU A 206 3.95 17.40 42.14
C GLU A 206 2.89 16.39 41.67
N ALA A 207 2.01 16.79 40.74
CA ALA A 207 1.05 15.88 40.11
C ALA A 207 1.78 14.77 39.35
N ARG A 208 1.31 13.53 39.52
CA ARG A 208 1.86 12.35 38.87
C ARG A 208 0.76 11.46 38.31
N ARG A 209 0.98 10.88 37.14
CA ARG A 209 0.03 9.95 36.50
C ARG A 209 0.75 8.89 35.69
N ARG A 210 0.20 7.68 35.69
CA ARG A 210 0.70 6.54 34.92
C ARG A 210 -0.06 6.38 33.61
N LEU A 211 0.67 6.15 32.52
CA LEU A 211 0.09 5.94 31.19
C LEU A 211 -0.76 4.65 31.09
N ALA A 212 -0.60 3.69 32.01
CA ALA A 212 -1.47 2.52 32.12
C ALA A 212 -2.97 2.88 32.23
N GLU A 213 -3.31 4.06 32.78
CA GLU A 213 -4.71 4.50 32.96
C GLU A 213 -5.43 4.81 31.64
N VAL A 214 -4.72 5.05 30.55
CA VAL A 214 -5.29 5.40 29.22
C VAL A 214 -5.22 4.24 28.22
N ILE A 215 -4.79 3.06 28.65
CA ILE A 215 -4.72 1.87 27.80
C ILE A 215 -6.09 1.18 27.76
N GLY A 216 -6.52 0.80 26.56
CA GLY A 216 -7.72 0.02 26.33
C GLY A 216 -9.03 0.82 26.30
N PRO A 217 -10.18 0.15 26.17
CA PRO A 217 -11.48 0.79 25.92
C PRO A 217 -11.95 1.71 27.06
N LEU A 218 -11.61 1.36 28.30
CA LEU A 218 -11.93 2.17 29.49
C LEU A 218 -10.99 3.39 29.62
N GLY A 219 -9.78 3.29 29.07
CA GLY A 219 -8.81 4.38 29.05
C GLY A 219 -9.11 5.43 27.99
N ALA A 220 -9.75 5.04 26.87
CA ALA A 220 -10.21 5.97 25.83
C ALA A 220 -11.18 7.02 26.37
N LYS A 221 -12.05 6.65 27.32
CA LYS A 221 -12.98 7.56 28.02
C LYS A 221 -12.32 8.66 28.84
N GLN A 222 -11.04 8.50 29.15
CA GLN A 222 -10.26 9.48 29.92
C GLN A 222 -9.45 10.41 29.01
N MET A 223 -9.51 10.20 27.69
CA MET A 223 -8.83 11.01 26.70
C MET A 223 -9.74 12.17 26.26
N PRO A 224 -9.16 13.32 25.91
CA PRO A 224 -9.93 14.46 25.41
C PRO A 224 -10.48 14.20 24.01
N ALA A 225 -11.42 15.05 23.60
CA ALA A 225 -11.93 15.10 22.24
C ALA A 225 -10.82 15.39 21.22
N CYS A 226 -11.02 14.93 20.00
CA CYS A 226 -10.05 15.12 18.94
C CYS A 226 -9.87 16.60 18.60
N SER A 227 -8.62 17.07 18.62
CA SER A 227 -8.26 18.45 18.27
C SER A 227 -8.37 18.75 16.76
N GLY A 228 -8.65 17.74 15.93
CA GLY A 228 -8.70 17.86 14.47
C GLY A 228 -7.34 18.14 13.82
N ARG A 229 -6.23 17.94 14.53
CA ARG A 229 -4.91 18.31 14.02
C ARG A 229 -4.40 17.39 12.92
N ARG A 230 -3.77 18.02 11.91
CA ARG A 230 -3.18 17.36 10.74
C ARG A 230 -1.73 17.81 10.61
N PRO A 231 -0.78 17.20 11.34
CA PRO A 231 0.62 17.62 11.36
C PRO A 231 1.27 17.57 9.98
N HIS A 232 0.86 16.62 9.14
CA HIS A 232 1.30 16.47 7.75
C HIS A 232 0.83 17.60 6.83
N LEU A 233 -0.22 18.33 7.21
CA LEU A 233 -0.72 19.52 6.51
C LEU A 233 -0.39 20.83 7.23
N ARG A 234 0.18 20.77 8.45
CA ARG A 234 0.44 21.92 9.33
C ARG A 234 -0.80 22.74 9.67
N ASP A 235 -1.96 22.11 9.72
CA ASP A 235 -3.21 22.77 10.02
C ASP A 235 -4.09 21.99 11.00
N ILE A 236 -5.25 22.56 11.27
CA ILE A 236 -6.36 21.95 11.99
C ILE A 236 -7.48 21.80 10.98
N ASP A 237 -8.18 20.67 11.02
CA ASP A 237 -9.30 20.40 10.14
C ASP A 237 -10.36 21.51 10.25
N PRO A 238 -10.67 22.23 9.16
CA PRO A 238 -11.68 23.29 9.17
C PRO A 238 -13.06 22.80 9.60
N ASN A 239 -13.37 21.53 9.34
CA ASN A 239 -14.66 20.91 9.68
C ASN A 239 -14.68 20.37 11.12
N GLY A 240 -13.56 20.47 11.85
CA GLY A 240 -13.41 19.87 13.16
C GLY A 240 -13.39 18.34 13.11
N CYS A 241 -13.63 17.73 14.28
CA CYS A 241 -13.76 16.29 14.44
C CYS A 241 -14.92 16.03 15.41
N ASP A 242 -15.79 15.08 15.09
CA ASP A 242 -16.89 14.64 15.95
C ASP A 242 -16.49 13.51 16.89
N VAL A 243 -15.22 13.09 16.85
CA VAL A 243 -14.72 11.99 17.69
C VAL A 243 -14.43 12.53 19.08
N ASP A 244 -15.28 12.15 20.02
CA ASP A 244 -15.21 12.56 21.43
C ASP A 244 -14.03 11.94 22.19
N GLU A 245 -13.50 10.80 21.74
CA GLU A 245 -12.44 10.06 22.44
C GLU A 245 -11.32 9.67 21.48
N VAL A 246 -10.15 10.29 21.62
CA VAL A 246 -8.95 9.89 20.86
C VAL A 246 -8.31 8.62 21.43
N ARG A 247 -7.69 7.82 20.57
CA ARG A 247 -6.94 6.63 20.98
C ARG A 247 -5.48 6.97 21.18
N ALA A 248 -4.94 6.63 22.34
CA ALA A 248 -3.51 6.67 22.61
C ALA A 248 -2.81 5.53 21.85
N ILE A 249 -1.71 5.86 21.16
CA ILE A 249 -0.98 4.92 20.31
C ILE A 249 0.53 5.14 20.46
N ALA A 250 1.30 4.05 20.40
CA ALA A 250 2.75 4.13 20.42
C ALA A 250 3.29 4.59 19.06
N LEU A 251 4.37 5.38 19.08
CA LEU A 251 5.16 5.72 17.91
C LEU A 251 5.71 4.42 17.27
N GLY A 252 5.46 4.26 15.98
CA GLY A 252 5.84 3.04 15.22
C GLY A 252 4.83 1.89 15.29
N ALA A 253 3.65 2.09 15.90
CA ALA A 253 2.59 1.09 15.86
C ALA A 253 2.09 0.84 14.41
N SER A 254 1.87 -0.43 14.05
CA SER A 254 1.49 -0.83 12.68
C SER A 254 0.12 -0.32 12.24
N ASN A 255 -0.79 -0.07 13.19
CA ASN A 255 -2.12 0.48 12.93
C ASN A 255 -2.16 2.02 12.90
N LEU A 256 -1.00 2.69 12.93
CA LEU A 256 -0.93 4.14 12.92
C LEU A 256 -1.22 4.72 11.54
N TRP A 257 -0.87 4.04 10.46
CA TRP A 257 -1.01 4.54 9.09
C TRP A 257 -1.14 3.39 8.10
N PHE A 258 -2.17 3.45 7.26
CA PHE A 258 -2.39 2.52 6.16
C PHE A 258 -2.62 3.29 4.86
N PRO A 259 -1.92 2.96 3.77
CA PRO A 259 -2.10 3.65 2.51
C PRO A 259 -3.41 3.22 1.84
N VAL A 260 -4.16 4.17 1.30
CA VAL A 260 -5.29 3.91 0.40
C VAL A 260 -4.77 4.07 -1.03
N VAL A 261 -4.38 2.94 -1.63
CA VAL A 261 -3.80 2.87 -2.97
C VAL A 261 -4.79 2.23 -3.93
N ILE A 262 -5.00 2.86 -5.08
CA ILE A 262 -5.68 2.26 -6.23
C ILE A 262 -4.63 1.78 -7.24
N SER A 263 -4.88 0.64 -7.86
CA SER A 263 -3.97 0.06 -8.86
C SER A 263 -4.71 -0.41 -10.10
N ALA A 264 -4.12 -0.10 -11.27
CA ALA A 264 -4.60 -0.57 -12.56
C ALA A 264 -3.44 -1.19 -13.34
N LEU A 265 -3.73 -2.32 -13.98
CA LEU A 265 -2.84 -2.87 -15.00
C LEU A 265 -3.09 -2.13 -16.31
N SER A 266 -2.02 -1.61 -16.91
CA SER A 266 -2.06 -0.92 -18.19
C SER A 266 -2.24 -1.97 -19.29
N VAL A 267 -3.52 -2.21 -19.62
CA VAL A 267 -3.95 -3.21 -20.60
C VAL A 267 -4.51 -2.47 -21.82
N PRO A 268 -4.05 -2.78 -23.05
CA PRO A 268 -4.55 -2.10 -24.25
C PRO A 268 -6.05 -2.37 -24.44
N GLN A 269 -6.84 -1.30 -24.52
CA GLN A 269 -8.29 -1.38 -24.78
C GLN A 269 -8.63 -1.27 -26.26
N ALA A 270 -7.83 -0.50 -27.02
CA ALA A 270 -8.07 -0.32 -28.44
C ALA A 270 -7.74 -1.61 -29.22
N ALA A 271 -8.73 -2.14 -29.94
CA ALA A 271 -8.53 -3.17 -30.96
C ALA A 271 -7.61 -2.68 -32.10
N ASP A 272 -7.51 -1.35 -32.27
CA ASP A 272 -6.77 -0.66 -33.32
C ASP A 272 -5.42 -0.10 -32.84
N ASP A 273 -4.37 -0.32 -33.64
CA ASP A 273 -2.99 0.10 -33.37
C ASP A 273 -2.83 1.64 -33.25
N LEU A 274 -3.70 2.40 -33.92
CA LEU A 274 -3.77 3.86 -33.83
C LEU A 274 -4.24 4.37 -32.47
N GLY A 275 -5.31 3.78 -31.91
CA GLY A 275 -5.86 4.21 -30.61
C GLY A 275 -4.86 3.99 -29.47
N ARG A 276 -4.12 2.88 -29.54
CA ARG A 276 -3.05 2.55 -28.59
C ARG A 276 -1.86 3.53 -28.67
N LEU A 277 -1.40 3.85 -29.88
CA LEU A 277 -0.29 4.80 -30.07
C LEU A 277 -0.67 6.22 -29.60
N ILE A 278 -1.96 6.55 -29.65
CA ILE A 278 -2.51 7.79 -29.09
C ILE A 278 -2.53 7.73 -27.57
N GLU A 279 -2.94 6.62 -26.95
CA GLU A 279 -2.87 6.41 -25.50
C GLU A 279 -1.44 6.51 -24.95
N GLU A 280 -0.48 5.84 -25.58
CA GLU A 280 0.92 5.83 -25.15
C GLU A 280 1.58 7.22 -25.21
N ASN A 281 1.14 8.08 -26.14
CA ASN A 281 1.68 9.43 -26.33
C ASN A 281 0.73 10.53 -25.86
N TRP A 282 -0.30 10.19 -25.05
CA TRP A 282 -1.37 11.12 -24.70
C TRP A 282 -0.85 12.40 -24.02
N ALA A 283 0.16 12.32 -23.15
CA ALA A 283 0.75 13.49 -22.48
C ALA A 283 1.36 14.54 -23.45
N VAL A 284 1.74 14.10 -24.66
CA VAL A 284 2.23 14.97 -25.73
C VAL A 284 1.07 15.38 -26.65
N LEU A 285 0.18 14.44 -26.97
CA LEU A 285 -0.94 14.64 -27.89
C LEU A 285 -2.08 15.48 -27.30
N GLU A 286 -2.25 15.51 -25.98
CA GLU A 286 -3.20 16.40 -25.30
C GLU A 286 -2.87 17.87 -25.60
N LYS A 287 -1.59 18.20 -25.66
CA LYS A 287 -1.08 19.56 -25.94
C LYS A 287 -1.21 19.94 -27.42
N ALA A 288 -1.53 19.00 -28.31
CA ALA A 288 -1.73 19.27 -29.73
C ALA A 288 -3.14 19.84 -29.96
N THR A 289 -3.29 21.16 -29.86
CA THR A 289 -4.57 21.87 -30.06
C THR A 289 -4.92 22.12 -31.52
N SER A 290 -4.00 21.90 -32.46
CA SER A 290 -4.27 21.97 -33.91
C SER A 290 -3.51 20.92 -34.71
N LEU A 291 -3.99 20.68 -35.94
CA LEU A 291 -3.38 19.76 -36.91
C LEU A 291 -1.94 20.18 -37.29
N ASP A 292 -1.64 21.48 -37.21
CA ASP A 292 -0.29 22.01 -37.44
C ASP A 292 0.66 21.73 -36.26
N VAL A 293 0.15 21.73 -35.02
CA VAL A 293 0.93 21.34 -33.84
C VAL A 293 1.24 19.84 -33.85
N LEU A 294 0.31 19.01 -34.34
CA LEU A 294 0.55 17.58 -34.57
C LEU A 294 1.69 17.35 -35.58
N LYS A 295 1.69 18.10 -36.69
CA LYS A 295 2.78 18.08 -37.69
C LYS A 295 4.12 18.52 -37.10
N ALA A 296 4.13 19.53 -36.22
CA ALA A 296 5.33 19.97 -35.52
C ALA A 296 5.90 18.89 -34.57
N PHE A 297 5.05 18.22 -33.78
CA PHE A 297 5.49 17.10 -32.92
C PHE A 297 6.06 15.91 -33.72
N ARG A 298 5.55 15.69 -34.93
CA ARG A 298 6.08 14.69 -35.86
C ARG A 298 7.46 15.08 -36.42
N GLN A 299 7.68 16.35 -36.73
CA GLN A 299 9.00 16.86 -37.17
C GLN A 299 10.06 16.86 -36.07
N ILE A 300 9.68 17.05 -34.81
CA ILE A 300 10.57 17.00 -33.63
C ILE A 300 11.02 15.55 -33.33
N GLY A 301 10.38 14.54 -33.94
CA GLY A 301 10.79 13.14 -33.83
C GLY A 301 10.33 12.44 -32.54
N GLN A 302 9.39 13.04 -31.80
CA GLN A 302 8.81 12.45 -30.58
C GLN A 302 7.78 11.34 -30.88
N LEU A 303 7.24 11.27 -32.10
CA LEU A 303 6.17 10.34 -32.50
C LEU A 303 6.62 9.36 -33.61
N LYS A 304 7.80 8.74 -33.45
CA LYS A 304 8.36 7.81 -34.46
C LYS A 304 7.42 6.63 -34.78
N ASP A 305 6.67 6.17 -33.79
CA ASP A 305 5.81 4.99 -33.90
C ASP A 305 4.48 5.27 -34.66
N LEU A 306 4.05 6.53 -34.75
CA LEU A 306 2.83 6.98 -35.47
C LEU A 306 3.08 7.27 -36.95
N THR A 307 4.29 7.05 -37.46
CA THR A 307 4.63 7.34 -38.87
C THR A 307 3.83 6.53 -39.89
N LYS A 308 3.20 5.42 -39.47
CA LYS A 308 2.38 4.55 -40.31
C LYS A 308 0.99 5.10 -40.64
N TYR A 309 0.50 6.09 -39.89
CA TYR A 309 -0.85 6.64 -40.03
C TYR A 309 -0.83 8.06 -40.60
N THR A 310 -1.92 8.46 -41.26
CA THR A 310 -2.07 9.83 -41.77
C THR A 310 -2.44 10.79 -40.66
N ASP A 311 -2.00 12.04 -40.77
CA ASP A 311 -2.22 13.08 -39.76
C ASP A 311 -3.72 13.30 -39.49
N ASP A 312 -4.56 13.16 -40.53
CA ASP A 312 -6.02 13.32 -40.43
C ASP A 312 -6.68 12.17 -39.67
N GLN A 313 -6.19 10.93 -39.81
CA GLN A 313 -6.69 9.78 -39.05
C GLN A 313 -6.33 9.90 -37.56
N ILE A 314 -5.11 10.36 -37.27
CA ILE A 314 -4.67 10.63 -35.90
C ILE A 314 -5.53 11.74 -35.29
N TRP A 315 -5.78 12.83 -36.04
CA TRP A 315 -6.58 13.95 -35.59
C TRP A 315 -8.04 13.57 -35.34
N GLN A 316 -8.67 12.84 -36.26
CA GLN A 316 -10.05 12.38 -36.09
C GLN A 316 -10.18 11.49 -34.85
N ARG A 317 -9.24 10.58 -34.62
CA ARG A 317 -9.25 9.70 -33.43
C ARG A 317 -8.96 10.46 -32.13
N LEU A 318 -8.15 11.52 -32.19
CA LEU A 318 -7.93 12.45 -31.07
C LEU A 318 -9.20 13.24 -30.75
N GLU A 319 -9.95 13.69 -31.77
CA GLU A 319 -11.23 14.36 -31.58
C GLU A 319 -12.30 13.42 -31.03
N GLU A 320 -12.40 12.19 -31.53
CA GLU A 320 -13.27 11.15 -30.97
C GLU A 320 -12.94 10.86 -29.51
N LYS A 321 -11.64 10.82 -29.17
CA LYS A 321 -11.18 10.67 -27.79
C LYS A 321 -11.50 11.88 -26.91
N ARG A 322 -11.35 13.11 -27.43
CA ARG A 322 -11.73 14.35 -26.72
C ARG A 322 -13.23 14.52 -26.53
N ALA A 323 -14.02 14.05 -27.50
CA ALA A 323 -15.48 14.10 -27.47
C ALA A 323 -16.09 13.04 -26.53
N GLY A 324 -15.28 12.11 -25.99
CA GLY A 324 -15.74 11.07 -25.07
C GLY A 324 -16.65 10.02 -25.73
N THR A 325 -16.64 9.89 -27.05
CA THR A 325 -17.49 8.96 -27.82
C THR A 325 -16.86 7.56 -28.01
N GLY A 326 -15.94 7.17 -27.13
CA GLY A 326 -15.47 5.78 -27.02
C GLY A 326 -16.49 4.92 -26.27
N GLU A 327 -16.70 3.68 -26.73
CA GLU A 327 -17.64 2.72 -26.14
C GLU A 327 -17.58 2.70 -24.61
N GLY A 328 -18.77 2.77 -24.00
CA GLY A 328 -18.98 3.10 -22.59
C GLY A 328 -18.00 2.44 -21.63
N VAL A 329 -17.31 3.29 -20.86
CA VAL A 329 -16.55 2.85 -19.70
C VAL A 329 -17.53 2.19 -18.74
N GLU A 330 -17.47 0.86 -18.61
CA GLU A 330 -18.06 0.12 -17.49
C GLU A 330 -17.66 0.83 -16.19
N SER A 331 -18.59 0.90 -15.22
CA SER A 331 -18.50 1.66 -13.96
C SER A 331 -17.07 2.05 -13.53
N PRO A 332 -16.78 3.33 -13.17
CA PRO A 332 -15.45 3.79 -12.74
C PRO A 332 -14.77 2.92 -11.67
N ASP A 333 -15.56 2.17 -10.91
CA ASP A 333 -15.10 1.30 -9.83
C ASP A 333 -14.65 -0.10 -10.30
N ASP A 334 -14.99 -0.53 -11.51
CA ASP A 334 -14.68 -1.87 -12.03
C ASP A 334 -13.37 -1.91 -12.83
N LEU A 335 -12.25 -1.87 -12.09
CA LEU A 335 -10.93 -2.02 -12.69
C LEU A 335 -10.60 -3.48 -13.09
N LYS A 336 -11.36 -4.47 -12.63
CA LYS A 336 -11.04 -5.90 -12.84
C LYS A 336 -11.68 -6.46 -14.12
N SER A 337 -12.87 -6.01 -14.52
CA SER A 337 -13.55 -6.51 -15.74
C SER A 337 -12.75 -6.36 -17.03
N PRO A 338 -12.19 -5.17 -17.36
CA PRO A 338 -11.49 -5.02 -18.64
C PRO A 338 -10.17 -5.81 -18.67
N GLU A 339 -9.49 -5.93 -17.52
CA GLU A 339 -8.31 -6.77 -17.37
C GLU A 339 -8.66 -8.25 -17.62
N TRP A 340 -9.73 -8.73 -16.99
CA TRP A 340 -10.22 -10.10 -17.16
C TRP A 340 -10.54 -10.43 -18.62
N LYS A 341 -11.18 -9.52 -19.36
CA LYS A 341 -11.52 -9.71 -20.79
C LYS A 341 -10.27 -9.96 -21.63
N VAL A 342 -9.18 -9.23 -21.35
CA VAL A 342 -7.92 -9.36 -22.09
C VAL A 342 -7.13 -10.61 -21.70
N PHE A 343 -7.03 -10.93 -20.41
CA PHE A 343 -6.35 -12.16 -19.97
C PHE A 343 -7.11 -13.44 -20.37
N SER A 344 -8.45 -13.39 -20.42
CA SER A 344 -9.28 -14.52 -20.87
C SER A 344 -9.16 -14.77 -22.38
N LYS A 345 -9.02 -13.69 -23.17
CA LYS A 345 -8.88 -13.71 -24.63
C LYS A 345 -7.53 -13.08 -25.06
N PRO A 346 -6.40 -13.76 -24.84
CA PRO A 346 -5.09 -13.21 -25.19
C PRO A 346 -4.90 -13.05 -26.70
N SER A 347 -5.63 -13.80 -27.54
CA SER A 347 -5.54 -13.71 -29.01
C SER A 347 -6.03 -12.39 -29.59
N THR A 348 -6.85 -11.65 -28.85
CA THR A 348 -7.32 -10.32 -29.25
C THR A 348 -6.41 -9.19 -28.75
N ALA A 349 -5.46 -9.50 -27.86
CA ALA A 349 -4.55 -8.50 -27.31
C ALA A 349 -3.34 -8.31 -28.22
N ARG A 350 -3.16 -7.11 -28.79
CA ARG A 350 -1.97 -6.77 -29.58
C ARG A 350 -0.79 -6.44 -28.67
N GLU A 351 0.39 -6.97 -29.00
CA GLU A 351 1.63 -6.73 -28.25
C GLU A 351 2.02 -5.24 -28.26
N SER A 352 2.37 -4.69 -27.09
CA SER A 352 2.90 -3.34 -26.92
C SER A 352 4.27 -3.32 -26.27
N ARG A 353 4.88 -2.12 -26.22
CA ARG A 353 6.16 -1.93 -25.55
C ARG A 353 6.11 -2.33 -24.07
N SER A 354 4.92 -2.17 -23.46
CA SER A 354 4.67 -2.34 -22.03
C SER A 354 3.80 -3.56 -21.70
N PHE A 355 3.28 -4.26 -22.72
CA PHE A 355 2.35 -5.38 -22.55
C PHE A 355 2.60 -6.49 -23.56
N LYS A 356 2.92 -7.70 -23.08
CA LYS A 356 3.12 -8.87 -23.95
C LYS A 356 2.60 -10.13 -23.26
N LEU A 357 1.69 -10.85 -23.93
CA LEU A 357 1.09 -12.07 -23.43
C LEU A 357 1.49 -13.25 -24.32
N ARG A 358 1.80 -14.39 -23.69
CA ARG A 358 2.04 -15.67 -24.35
C ARG A 358 1.17 -16.74 -23.70
N PRO A 359 0.18 -17.31 -24.40
CA PRO A 359 -0.57 -18.45 -23.89
C PRO A 359 0.32 -19.69 -23.86
N VAL A 360 0.17 -20.50 -22.82
CA VAL A 360 0.82 -21.81 -22.68
C VAL A 360 -0.21 -22.85 -22.26
N ASP A 361 0.06 -24.10 -22.61
CA ASP A 361 -0.80 -25.21 -22.21
C ASP A 361 -0.73 -25.44 -20.69
N PRO A 362 -1.84 -25.83 -20.04
CA PRO A 362 -1.79 -26.26 -18.65
C PRO A 362 -0.85 -27.47 -18.46
N PRO A 363 -0.16 -27.58 -17.31
CA PRO A 363 0.59 -28.79 -16.98
C PRO A 363 -0.32 -30.04 -17.04
N THR A 364 0.24 -31.17 -17.47
CA THR A 364 -0.49 -32.43 -17.70
C THR A 364 -1.29 -32.89 -16.49
N ASP A 365 -0.74 -32.72 -15.30
CA ASP A 365 -1.35 -33.19 -14.05
C ASP A 365 -2.50 -32.28 -13.58
N PHE A 366 -2.58 -31.06 -14.12
CA PHE A 366 -3.54 -30.04 -13.69
C PHE A 366 -4.47 -29.56 -14.83
N THR A 367 -4.49 -30.26 -15.96
CA THR A 367 -5.29 -29.87 -17.14
C THR A 367 -6.80 -29.84 -16.85
N GLN A 368 -7.28 -30.62 -15.88
CA GLN A 368 -8.69 -30.58 -15.48
C GLN A 368 -9.06 -29.28 -14.74
N TYR A 369 -8.14 -28.75 -13.92
CA TYR A 369 -8.37 -27.61 -13.03
C TYR A 369 -8.21 -26.26 -13.72
N PHE A 370 -7.32 -26.17 -14.71
CA PHE A 370 -7.03 -24.94 -15.43
C PHE A 370 -7.53 -24.99 -16.87
N THR A 371 -8.37 -24.02 -17.24
CA THR A 371 -8.82 -23.81 -18.61
C THR A 371 -7.67 -23.29 -19.48
N LYS A 372 -6.86 -22.37 -18.94
CA LYS A 372 -5.78 -21.71 -19.67
C LYS A 372 -4.74 -21.14 -18.71
N ILE A 373 -3.50 -21.07 -19.16
CA ILE A 373 -2.43 -20.35 -18.48
C ILE A 373 -1.84 -19.33 -19.46
N VAL A 374 -1.60 -18.11 -18.99
CA VAL A 374 -1.07 -17.02 -19.82
C VAL A 374 0.12 -16.39 -19.12
N LEU A 375 1.26 -16.33 -19.81
CA LEU A 375 2.47 -15.69 -19.34
C LEU A 375 2.48 -14.23 -19.80
N ALA A 376 2.50 -13.30 -18.86
CA ALA A 376 2.65 -11.88 -19.12
C ALA A 376 4.14 -11.51 -19.07
N GLU A 377 4.83 -11.61 -20.20
CA GLU A 377 6.28 -11.32 -20.33
C GLU A 377 6.59 -9.84 -20.09
N LYS A 378 5.62 -8.96 -20.34
CA LYS A 378 5.69 -7.54 -20.00
C LYS A 378 4.35 -7.11 -19.45
N LEU A 379 4.39 -6.49 -18.28
CA LEU A 379 3.24 -5.92 -17.60
C LEU A 379 3.63 -4.56 -17.03
N ARG A 380 2.78 -3.56 -17.20
CA ARG A 380 2.91 -2.25 -16.56
C ARG A 380 1.76 -2.07 -15.58
N GLU A 381 2.09 -1.85 -14.31
CA GLU A 381 1.15 -1.50 -13.26
C GLU A 381 1.32 -0.03 -12.90
N VAL A 382 0.22 0.71 -12.81
CA VAL A 382 0.20 2.07 -12.26
C VAL A 382 -0.53 2.04 -10.92
N ARG A 383 0.13 2.56 -9.89
CA ARG A 383 -0.41 2.70 -8.53
C ARG A 383 -0.50 4.17 -8.16
N ALA A 384 -1.61 4.60 -7.59
CA ALA A 384 -1.82 5.96 -7.11
C ALA A 384 -2.31 5.98 -5.66
N LEU A 385 -1.76 6.88 -4.85
CA LEU A 385 -2.13 7.06 -3.45
C LEU A 385 -3.22 8.12 -3.33
N VAL A 386 -4.48 7.70 -3.16
CA VAL A 386 -5.63 8.62 -3.06
C VAL A 386 -5.81 9.17 -1.64
N GLY A 387 -5.31 8.45 -0.63
CA GLY A 387 -5.34 8.90 0.75
C GLY A 387 -4.72 7.90 1.69
N PHE A 388 -4.99 8.02 2.98
CA PHE A 388 -4.60 7.04 3.97
C PHE A 388 -5.66 6.93 5.05
N SER A 389 -5.68 5.82 5.78
CA SER A 389 -6.49 5.64 6.98
C SER A 389 -5.59 5.36 8.18
N ARG A 390 -6.14 5.49 9.38
CA ARG A 390 -5.50 5.11 10.64
C ARG A 390 -6.45 4.21 11.41
N ILE A 391 -5.92 3.37 12.30
CA ILE A 391 -6.65 2.41 13.15
C ILE A 391 -7.26 1.25 12.34
N MET A 392 -8.03 1.54 11.29
CA MET A 392 -8.68 0.57 10.43
C MET A 392 -7.96 0.48 9.08
N SER A 393 -7.71 -0.74 8.62
CA SER A 393 -7.02 -0.96 7.35
C SER A 393 -7.99 -0.79 6.18
N PRO A 394 -7.59 -0.15 5.06
CA PRO A 394 -8.39 -0.09 3.84
C PRO A 394 -8.66 -1.47 3.23
N ARG A 395 -7.84 -2.47 3.58
CA ARG A 395 -7.99 -3.86 3.13
C ARG A 395 -9.08 -4.63 3.89
N ASP A 396 -9.75 -3.95 4.80
CA ASP A 396 -11.01 -4.37 5.39
C ASP A 396 -12.16 -4.30 4.37
N PHE A 397 -11.94 -3.62 3.23
CA PHE A 397 -12.92 -3.37 2.19
C PHE A 397 -12.53 -4.02 0.86
N ASP A 398 -13.53 -4.23 0.01
CA ASP A 398 -13.37 -4.90 -1.29
C ASP A 398 -12.74 -3.97 -2.33
N ASN A 399 -13.19 -2.72 -2.34
CA ASN A 399 -12.61 -1.63 -3.11
C ASN A 399 -12.16 -0.50 -2.16
N PRO A 400 -11.01 0.15 -2.39
CA PRO A 400 -10.68 1.42 -1.76
C PRO A 400 -11.81 2.47 -1.78
N ALA A 401 -12.68 2.44 -2.79
CA ALA A 401 -13.87 3.29 -2.89
C ALA A 401 -14.96 2.98 -1.84
N ASP A 402 -15.01 1.75 -1.31
CA ASP A 402 -15.98 1.35 -0.28
C ASP A 402 -15.58 1.83 1.12
N LEU A 403 -14.34 2.35 1.27
CA LEU A 403 -13.91 2.96 2.51
C LEU A 403 -14.79 4.19 2.78
N PRO A 404 -15.43 4.30 3.96
CA PRO A 404 -16.21 5.49 4.29
C PRO A 404 -15.36 6.75 4.12
N GLN A 405 -15.86 7.72 3.34
CA GLN A 405 -15.12 8.93 3.00
C GLN A 405 -14.66 9.72 4.25
N GLU A 406 -15.41 9.63 5.35
CA GLU A 406 -15.08 10.23 6.65
C GLU A 406 -13.81 9.66 7.30
N ARG A 407 -13.42 8.44 6.91
CA ARG A 407 -12.22 7.73 7.41
C ARG A 407 -11.03 7.87 6.47
N LEU A 408 -11.23 8.47 5.29
CA LEU A 408 -10.17 8.78 4.33
C LEU A 408 -9.50 10.10 4.73
N ALA A 409 -8.28 10.01 5.26
CA ALA A 409 -7.53 11.19 5.65
C ALA A 409 -7.02 11.96 4.42
N SER A 410 -7.18 13.29 4.46
CA SER A 410 -6.77 14.16 3.36
C SER A 410 -5.25 14.25 3.22
N ILE A 411 -4.76 14.22 1.97
CA ILE A 411 -3.34 14.33 1.60
C ILE A 411 -2.92 15.76 1.21
N SER A 412 -3.89 16.67 1.09
CA SER A 412 -3.72 18.08 0.72
C SER A 412 -4.65 18.96 1.55
N ARG A 413 -4.28 20.23 1.75
CA ARG A 413 -5.13 21.24 2.42
C ARG A 413 -6.34 21.63 1.58
N LYS A 414 -6.22 21.53 0.26
CA LYS A 414 -7.27 21.81 -0.72
C LYS A 414 -7.60 20.55 -1.52
N ALA A 415 -8.73 20.57 -2.22
CA ALA A 415 -9.06 19.53 -3.18
C ALA A 415 -7.89 19.36 -4.19
N PRO A 416 -7.24 18.18 -4.24
CA PRO A 416 -6.01 18.01 -5.01
C PRO A 416 -6.33 17.96 -6.50
N THR A 417 -5.58 18.69 -7.33
CA THR A 417 -5.67 18.62 -8.79
C THR A 417 -4.83 17.49 -9.39
N TRP A 418 -3.90 16.94 -8.59
CA TRP A 418 -3.02 15.85 -8.97
C TRP A 418 -2.79 14.90 -7.79
N VAL A 419 -2.42 13.66 -8.10
CA VAL A 419 -2.22 12.60 -7.11
C VAL A 419 -0.85 11.93 -7.34
N PRO A 420 -0.09 11.60 -6.27
CA PRO A 420 1.17 10.90 -6.41
C PRO A 420 0.95 9.46 -6.90
N ALA A 421 1.69 9.09 -7.95
CA ALA A 421 1.61 7.78 -8.59
C ALA A 421 3.00 7.22 -8.92
N CYS A 422 3.09 5.90 -9.01
CA CYS A 422 4.27 5.22 -9.51
C CYS A 422 3.88 4.19 -10.56
N GLU A 423 4.69 4.11 -11.62
CA GLU A 423 4.63 2.99 -12.56
C GLU A 423 5.64 1.91 -12.18
N THR A 424 5.22 0.66 -12.27
CA THR A 424 6.08 -0.51 -12.07
C THR A 424 5.98 -1.37 -13.32
N ARG A 425 7.13 -1.85 -13.82
CA ARG A 425 7.18 -2.78 -14.94
C ARG A 425 7.60 -4.14 -14.42
N GLY A 426 6.96 -5.17 -14.92
CA GLY A 426 7.08 -6.50 -14.37
C GLY A 426 6.68 -7.60 -15.33
N GLU A 427 6.69 -8.80 -14.78
CA GLU A 427 6.29 -10.06 -15.40
C GLU A 427 5.17 -10.69 -14.59
N GLY A 428 4.41 -11.61 -15.18
CA GLY A 428 3.38 -12.34 -14.44
C GLY A 428 2.94 -13.66 -15.07
N ILE A 429 2.19 -14.43 -14.29
CA ILE A 429 1.56 -15.68 -14.68
C ILE A 429 0.08 -15.58 -14.31
N PHE A 430 -0.79 -15.69 -15.30
CA PHE A 430 -2.22 -15.71 -15.14
C PHE A 430 -2.76 -17.13 -15.22
N PHE A 431 -3.55 -17.50 -14.22
CA PHE A 431 -4.22 -18.79 -14.09
C PHE A 431 -5.71 -18.59 -14.32
N HIS A 432 -6.24 -19.23 -15.37
CA HIS A 432 -7.68 -19.29 -15.62
C HIS A 432 -8.19 -20.66 -15.19
N PHE A 433 -8.99 -20.68 -14.13
CA PHE A 433 -9.55 -21.91 -13.59
C PHE A 433 -10.75 -22.41 -14.40
N ASN A 434 -11.08 -23.69 -14.23
CA ASN A 434 -12.28 -24.29 -14.80
C ASN A 434 -13.51 -23.88 -13.98
N GLU A 435 -14.32 -22.99 -14.55
CA GLU A 435 -15.50 -22.44 -13.90
C GLU A 435 -16.50 -23.53 -13.46
N LYS A 436 -16.68 -24.58 -14.26
CA LYS A 436 -17.63 -25.67 -13.95
C LYS A 436 -17.20 -26.44 -12.69
N LEU A 437 -15.89 -26.67 -12.54
CA LEU A 437 -15.35 -27.37 -11.38
C LEU A 437 -15.45 -26.53 -10.11
N ILE A 438 -15.14 -25.23 -10.20
CA ILE A 438 -15.30 -24.31 -9.06
C ILE A 438 -16.75 -24.28 -8.60
N GLN A 439 -17.70 -24.12 -9.52
CA GLN A 439 -19.13 -24.10 -9.16
C GLN A 439 -19.60 -25.41 -8.52
N ALA A 440 -19.14 -26.56 -9.04
CA ALA A 440 -19.44 -27.85 -8.45
C ALA A 440 -18.87 -27.97 -7.03
N TRP A 441 -17.64 -27.51 -6.81
CA TRP A 441 -16.99 -27.50 -5.51
C TRP A 441 -17.69 -26.57 -4.50
N VAL A 442 -18.03 -25.34 -4.89
CA VAL A 442 -18.79 -24.39 -4.05
C VAL A 442 -20.15 -24.99 -3.65
N LYS A 443 -20.86 -25.60 -4.60
CA LYS A 443 -22.16 -26.24 -4.34
C LYS A 443 -22.04 -27.44 -3.39
N LYS A 444 -20.98 -28.24 -3.53
CA LYS A 444 -20.71 -29.38 -2.63
C LYS A 444 -20.45 -28.91 -1.20
N HIS A 445 -19.71 -27.82 -1.02
CA HIS A 445 -19.25 -27.33 0.29
C HIS A 445 -20.03 -26.11 0.81
N HIS A 446 -21.33 -26.02 0.52
CA HIS A 446 -22.19 -24.90 0.96
C HIS A 446 -22.24 -24.68 2.48
N ALA A 447 -21.98 -25.71 3.28
CA ALA A 447 -21.88 -25.58 4.74
C ALA A 447 -20.68 -24.71 5.13
N TYR A 448 -19.57 -24.87 4.41
CA TYR A 448 -18.34 -24.13 4.64
C TYR A 448 -18.41 -22.67 4.17
N GLU A 449 -19.16 -22.40 3.08
CA GLU A 449 -19.54 -21.03 2.69
C GLU A 449 -20.21 -20.30 3.86
N ARG A 450 -21.18 -20.94 4.53
CA ARG A 450 -21.89 -20.36 5.67
C ARG A 450 -20.99 -20.11 6.89
N GLU A 451 -20.00 -20.97 7.14
CA GLU A 451 -19.03 -20.74 8.23
C GLU A 451 -18.26 -19.44 8.01
N PHE A 452 -17.76 -19.22 6.78
CA PHE A 452 -17.08 -17.98 6.43
C PHE A 452 -17.99 -16.76 6.40
N GLU A 453 -19.22 -16.89 5.91
CA GLU A 453 -20.22 -15.82 5.91
C GLU A 453 -20.56 -15.39 7.35
N ASN A 454 -20.77 -16.34 8.26
CA ASN A 454 -21.01 -16.05 9.68
C ASN A 454 -19.80 -15.37 10.34
N GLY A 455 -18.58 -15.86 10.08
CA GLY A 455 -17.37 -15.25 10.60
C GLY A 455 -17.15 -13.83 10.05
N HIS A 456 -17.46 -13.61 8.77
CA HIS A 456 -17.45 -12.30 8.14
C HIS A 456 -18.44 -11.34 8.81
N GLY A 457 -19.68 -11.77 9.02
CA GLY A 457 -20.71 -10.98 9.69
C GLY A 457 -20.32 -10.60 11.13
N ALA A 458 -19.80 -11.56 11.90
CA ALA A 458 -19.29 -11.31 13.25
C ALA A 458 -18.12 -10.31 13.26
N TRP A 459 -17.18 -10.45 12.32
CA TRP A 459 -16.06 -9.53 12.17
C TRP A 459 -16.52 -8.11 11.81
N ARG A 460 -17.44 -7.94 10.86
CA ARG A 460 -18.00 -6.62 10.49
C ARG A 460 -18.76 -5.98 11.66
N ALA A 461 -19.56 -6.77 12.38
CA ALA A 461 -20.23 -6.31 13.59
C ALA A 461 -19.24 -5.79 14.64
N SER A 462 -18.11 -6.48 14.83
CA SER A 462 -17.07 -6.01 15.78
C SER A 462 -16.43 -4.67 15.39
N LYS A 463 -16.54 -4.27 14.11
CA LYS A 463 -16.03 -3.00 13.56
C LYS A 463 -17.11 -1.94 13.37
N ASN A 464 -18.33 -2.16 13.88
CA ASN A 464 -19.51 -1.31 13.64
C ASN A 464 -19.80 -1.09 12.14
N LEU A 465 -19.58 -2.13 11.33
CA LEU A 465 -19.94 -2.17 9.91
C LEU A 465 -21.17 -3.07 9.72
N ASP A 466 -21.92 -2.85 8.63
CA ASP A 466 -23.08 -3.67 8.29
C ASP A 466 -22.67 -5.15 8.04
N PRO A 467 -23.11 -6.12 8.85
CA PRO A 467 -22.71 -7.52 8.74
C PRO A 467 -23.05 -8.21 7.41
N ALA A 468 -24.04 -7.71 6.67
CA ALA A 468 -24.56 -8.38 5.47
C ALA A 468 -23.84 -8.01 4.17
N THR A 469 -22.82 -7.15 4.22
CA THR A 469 -22.21 -6.55 3.03
C THR A 469 -20.74 -6.89 2.87
N GLY A 470 -20.30 -7.18 1.63
CA GLY A 470 -18.88 -7.32 1.29
C GLY A 470 -18.26 -8.69 1.57
N TYR A 471 -19.06 -9.75 1.64
CA TYR A 471 -18.55 -11.12 1.69
C TYR A 471 -18.17 -11.59 0.27
N PRO A 472 -16.89 -11.97 0.00
CA PRO A 472 -16.45 -12.30 -1.35
C PRO A 472 -16.76 -13.74 -1.80
N GLY A 473 -17.33 -14.56 -0.91
CA GLY A 473 -17.64 -15.98 -1.15
C GLY A 473 -16.45 -16.93 -0.98
N ILE A 474 -16.72 -18.22 -0.80
CA ILE A 474 -15.71 -19.27 -0.61
C ILE A 474 -14.84 -19.50 -1.86
N ARG A 475 -15.36 -19.14 -3.04
CA ARG A 475 -14.59 -19.10 -4.30
C ARG A 475 -13.37 -18.21 -4.15
N TYR A 476 -13.55 -17.03 -3.54
CA TYR A 476 -12.45 -16.12 -3.29
C TYR A 476 -11.43 -16.75 -2.36
N VAL A 477 -11.87 -17.40 -1.27
CA VAL A 477 -10.98 -18.11 -0.32
C VAL A 477 -10.10 -19.12 -1.04
N LEU A 478 -10.69 -19.93 -1.95
CA LEU A 478 -9.94 -20.92 -2.73
C LEU A 478 -8.87 -20.25 -3.61
N LEU A 479 -9.26 -19.26 -4.43
CA LEU A 479 -8.36 -18.58 -5.36
C LEU A 479 -7.25 -17.81 -4.63
N HIS A 480 -7.60 -17.13 -3.53
CA HIS A 480 -6.69 -16.39 -2.69
C HIS A 480 -5.67 -17.29 -2.01
N THR A 481 -6.14 -18.40 -1.41
CA THR A 481 -5.25 -19.37 -0.78
C THR A 481 -4.30 -19.99 -1.81
N PHE A 482 -4.79 -20.30 -3.02
CA PHE A 482 -3.94 -20.79 -4.11
C PHE A 482 -2.84 -19.80 -4.48
N ALA A 483 -3.20 -18.51 -4.63
CA ALA A 483 -2.24 -17.44 -4.92
C ALA A 483 -1.15 -17.37 -3.86
N HIS A 484 -1.52 -17.44 -2.58
CA HIS A 484 -0.59 -17.44 -1.45
C HIS A 484 0.37 -18.63 -1.46
N ALA A 485 -0.18 -19.84 -1.64
CA ALA A 485 0.62 -21.06 -1.70
C ALA A 485 1.65 -20.99 -2.83
N LEU A 486 1.22 -20.51 -3.99
CA LEU A 486 2.06 -20.43 -5.17
C LEU A 486 3.10 -19.30 -5.09
N ILE A 487 2.75 -18.10 -4.60
CA ILE A 487 3.72 -17.01 -4.40
C ILE A 487 4.86 -17.46 -3.49
N ARG A 488 4.56 -18.15 -2.38
CA ARG A 488 5.58 -18.67 -1.46
C ARG A 488 6.52 -19.66 -2.16
N GLN A 489 5.97 -20.52 -3.01
CA GLN A 489 6.78 -21.49 -3.75
C GLN A 489 7.59 -20.86 -4.88
N LEU A 490 7.02 -19.89 -5.61
CA LEU A 490 7.70 -19.20 -6.70
C LEU A 490 8.81 -18.30 -6.17
N ALA A 491 8.58 -17.53 -5.11
CA ALA A 491 9.58 -16.65 -4.49
C ALA A 491 10.88 -17.37 -4.12
N ILE A 492 10.79 -18.62 -3.65
CA ILE A 492 11.96 -19.44 -3.31
C ILE A 492 12.79 -19.79 -4.56
N GLU A 493 12.14 -19.96 -5.71
CA GLU A 493 12.77 -20.49 -6.93
C GLU A 493 13.25 -19.38 -7.87
N CYS A 494 12.52 -18.27 -7.99
CA CYS A 494 12.90 -17.14 -8.84
C CYS A 494 13.86 -16.16 -8.17
N GLY A 495 14.08 -16.29 -6.85
CA GLY A 495 14.98 -15.41 -6.08
C GLY A 495 14.36 -14.06 -5.70
N TYR A 496 13.19 -13.72 -6.23
CA TYR A 496 12.43 -12.55 -5.78
C TYR A 496 11.99 -12.73 -4.33
N THR A 497 12.06 -11.65 -3.55
CA THR A 497 11.43 -11.65 -2.23
C THR A 497 9.91 -11.79 -2.39
N SER A 498 9.24 -12.46 -1.44
CA SER A 498 7.78 -12.58 -1.47
C SER A 498 7.09 -11.21 -1.50
N ALA A 499 7.66 -10.20 -0.84
CA ALA A 499 7.19 -8.80 -0.84
C ALA A 499 7.22 -8.11 -2.22
N SER A 500 7.97 -8.65 -3.19
CA SER A 500 8.10 -8.15 -4.55
C SER A 500 7.19 -8.86 -5.56
N ILE A 501 6.48 -9.90 -5.13
CA ILE A 501 5.48 -10.61 -5.93
C ILE A 501 4.11 -10.29 -5.32
N SER A 502 3.21 -9.77 -6.14
CA SER A 502 1.84 -9.47 -5.75
C SER A 502 0.86 -10.38 -6.49
N GLU A 503 -0.33 -10.50 -5.93
CA GLU A 503 -1.45 -11.18 -6.54
C GLU A 503 -2.52 -10.19 -7.00
N ARG A 504 -3.31 -10.61 -7.99
CA ARG A 504 -4.56 -9.97 -8.36
C ARG A 504 -5.60 -11.05 -8.59
N ILE A 505 -6.68 -11.01 -7.81
CA ILE A 505 -7.68 -12.08 -7.79
C ILE A 505 -8.92 -11.62 -8.55
N TYR A 506 -9.31 -12.42 -9.53
CA TYR A 506 -10.53 -12.27 -10.30
C TYR A 506 -11.51 -13.33 -9.81
N SER A 507 -12.42 -12.93 -8.92
CA SER A 507 -13.43 -13.78 -8.30
C SER A 507 -14.78 -13.09 -8.37
N ARG A 508 -15.54 -13.32 -9.43
CA ARG A 508 -16.92 -12.84 -9.57
C ARG A 508 -17.85 -14.03 -9.71
N ASN A 509 -18.92 -14.04 -8.90
CA ASN A 509 -19.91 -15.10 -8.96
C ASN A 509 -20.80 -14.95 -10.21
N PRO A 510 -21.35 -16.05 -10.74
CA PRO A 510 -22.30 -16.00 -11.86
C PRO A 510 -23.58 -15.21 -11.57
N SER A 511 -23.94 -15.04 -10.29
CA SER A 511 -25.09 -14.22 -9.87
C SER A 511 -24.86 -12.72 -10.06
N ASP A 512 -23.59 -12.29 -10.05
CA ASP A 512 -23.19 -10.88 -9.97
C ASP A 512 -22.72 -10.34 -11.34
N GLY A 513 -22.87 -11.14 -12.39
CA GLY A 513 -22.49 -10.81 -13.77
C GLY A 513 -21.64 -11.89 -14.43
N ASP A 514 -20.77 -11.49 -15.36
CA ASP A 514 -19.86 -12.41 -16.04
C ASP A 514 -18.94 -13.11 -15.03
N PRO A 515 -18.97 -14.46 -14.93
CA PRO A 515 -18.19 -15.17 -13.93
C PRO A 515 -16.69 -15.05 -14.19
N MET A 516 -15.93 -14.75 -13.13
CA MET A 516 -14.47 -14.58 -13.19
C MET A 516 -13.77 -15.49 -12.20
N ALA A 517 -13.01 -16.46 -12.69
CA ALA A 517 -12.22 -17.39 -11.87
C ALA A 517 -10.78 -17.39 -12.35
N GLY A 518 -10.00 -16.44 -11.86
CA GLY A 518 -8.58 -16.43 -12.15
C GLY A 518 -7.73 -15.70 -11.14
N VAL A 519 -6.45 -15.99 -11.23
CA VAL A 519 -5.41 -15.44 -10.36
C VAL A 519 -4.28 -14.97 -11.26
N LEU A 520 -3.89 -13.71 -11.13
CA LEU A 520 -2.64 -13.20 -11.71
C LEU A 520 -1.61 -13.08 -10.59
N ILE A 521 -0.47 -13.73 -10.76
CA ILE A 521 0.71 -13.54 -9.91
C ILE A 521 1.72 -12.75 -10.71
N TYR A 522 2.15 -11.59 -10.21
CA TYR A 522 3.02 -10.69 -10.96
C TYR A 522 4.05 -9.99 -10.07
N THR A 523 5.13 -9.52 -10.67
CA THR A 523 6.16 -8.75 -9.97
C THR A 523 5.73 -7.29 -9.79
N SER A 524 5.77 -6.79 -8.55
CA SER A 524 5.32 -5.46 -8.16
C SER A 524 6.44 -4.55 -7.62
N ALA A 525 7.70 -4.88 -7.87
CA ALA A 525 8.85 -4.06 -7.49
C ALA A 525 9.71 -3.66 -8.70
N SER A 526 10.03 -2.38 -8.80
CA SER A 526 10.89 -1.82 -9.84
C SER A 526 12.38 -1.85 -9.44
N ASP A 527 13.20 -2.40 -10.34
CA ASP A 527 14.52 -1.86 -10.73
C ASP A 527 15.77 -2.10 -9.85
N SER A 528 15.83 -3.18 -9.06
CA SER A 528 17.16 -3.70 -8.59
C SER A 528 17.46 -5.14 -9.03
N GLU A 529 16.42 -5.89 -9.35
CA GLU A 529 16.49 -7.22 -9.95
C GLU A 529 15.81 -7.11 -11.30
N GLY A 530 16.56 -6.73 -12.34
CA GLY A 530 16.02 -6.63 -13.69
C GLY A 530 15.18 -7.87 -14.03
N THR A 531 14.04 -7.67 -14.69
CA THR A 531 13.13 -8.73 -15.16
C THR A 531 13.87 -9.59 -16.19
N LEU A 532 14.66 -10.55 -15.71
CA LEU A 532 15.44 -11.48 -16.53
C LEU A 532 14.57 -12.66 -17.04
N GLY A 533 13.24 -12.54 -17.06
CA GLY A 533 12.35 -13.66 -17.35
C GLY A 533 12.20 -14.63 -16.18
N GLY A 534 12.64 -14.26 -14.97
CA GLY A 534 12.72 -15.19 -13.84
C GLY A 534 11.37 -15.81 -13.50
N LEU A 535 10.33 -14.97 -13.33
CA LEU A 535 9.00 -15.43 -12.97
C LEU A 535 8.29 -16.11 -14.15
N CYS A 536 8.29 -15.49 -15.33
CA CYS A 536 7.64 -16.08 -16.51
C CYS A 536 8.26 -17.44 -16.90
N SER A 537 9.56 -17.63 -16.71
CA SER A 537 10.22 -18.91 -17.02
C SER A 537 9.76 -20.07 -16.15
N LEU A 538 9.23 -19.80 -14.95
CA LEU A 538 8.65 -20.82 -14.05
C LEU A 538 7.23 -21.19 -14.45
N GLY A 539 6.57 -20.37 -15.28
CA GLY A 539 5.24 -20.61 -15.81
C GLY A 539 5.20 -21.57 -17.00
N GLU A 540 6.36 -22.03 -17.50
CA GLU A 540 6.41 -23.07 -18.53
C GLU A 540 5.82 -24.39 -18.01
N PRO A 541 5.05 -25.15 -18.82
CA PRO A 541 4.24 -26.27 -18.34
C PRO A 541 5.02 -27.30 -17.50
N ASP A 542 6.22 -27.68 -17.96
CA ASP A 542 7.10 -28.68 -17.31
C ASP A 542 7.62 -28.24 -15.93
N LYS A 543 7.80 -26.93 -15.73
CA LYS A 543 8.25 -26.35 -14.46
C LYS A 543 7.07 -26.05 -13.56
N LEU A 544 6.03 -25.45 -14.13
CA LEU A 544 4.86 -25.00 -13.40
C LEU A 544 4.16 -26.15 -12.68
N GLY A 545 3.98 -27.30 -13.33
CA GLY A 545 3.39 -28.48 -12.68
C GLY A 545 4.15 -28.92 -11.43
N ARG A 546 5.49 -28.89 -11.47
CA ARG A 546 6.33 -29.22 -10.30
C ARG A 546 6.18 -28.20 -9.18
N HIS A 547 6.08 -26.91 -9.51
CA HIS A 547 5.89 -25.86 -8.50
C HIS A 547 4.50 -25.89 -7.87
N ILE A 548 3.45 -26.15 -8.64
CA ILE A 548 2.08 -26.30 -8.09
C ILE A 548 2.04 -27.50 -7.14
N ARG A 549 2.55 -28.67 -7.55
CA ARG A 549 2.59 -29.86 -6.67
C ARG A 549 3.33 -29.57 -5.36
N ARG A 550 4.53 -28.98 -5.45
CA ARG A 550 5.33 -28.66 -4.26
C ARG A 550 4.65 -27.62 -3.37
N ALA A 551 3.93 -26.66 -3.96
CA ALA A 551 3.15 -25.69 -3.20
C ALA A 551 2.02 -26.38 -2.43
N LEU A 552 1.27 -27.27 -3.08
CA LEU A 552 0.18 -28.04 -2.47
C LEU A 552 0.70 -29.00 -1.38
N GLU A 553 1.78 -29.74 -1.64
CA GLU A 553 2.41 -30.62 -0.66
C GLU A 553 2.81 -29.86 0.62
N LYS A 554 3.38 -28.66 0.48
CA LYS A 554 3.72 -27.78 1.62
C LYS A 554 2.49 -27.27 2.39
N MET A 555 1.32 -27.24 1.76
CA MET A 555 0.07 -26.84 2.42
C MET A 555 -0.56 -27.96 3.24
N SER A 556 -0.22 -29.24 2.97
CA SER A 556 -0.77 -30.38 3.72
C SER A 556 -0.41 -30.37 5.21
N LEU A 557 0.79 -29.90 5.56
CA LEU A 557 1.33 -29.92 6.92
C LEU A 557 1.96 -28.57 7.28
N CYS A 558 1.60 -28.04 8.45
CA CYS A 558 2.13 -26.81 8.99
C CYS A 558 2.98 -27.12 10.23
N ALA A 559 4.06 -26.36 10.42
CA ALA A 559 4.88 -26.45 11.63
C ALA A 559 4.11 -26.10 12.92
N SER A 560 2.99 -25.37 12.80
CA SER A 560 2.11 -24.98 13.90
C SER A 560 0.90 -25.89 14.08
N ASP A 561 0.87 -27.06 13.42
CA ASP A 561 -0.20 -28.03 13.63
C ASP A 561 -0.08 -28.71 15.01
N PRO A 562 -1.21 -29.01 15.68
CA PRO A 562 -2.59 -28.93 15.19
C PRO A 562 -3.27 -27.55 15.36
N LEU A 563 -2.68 -26.62 16.13
CA LEU A 563 -3.30 -25.31 16.43
C LEU A 563 -3.65 -24.49 15.18
N CYS A 564 -2.85 -24.61 14.12
CA CYS A 564 -3.13 -23.99 12.83
C CYS A 564 -4.31 -24.68 12.13
N ALA A 565 -4.32 -26.01 12.03
CA ALA A 565 -5.38 -26.77 11.38
C ALA A 565 -6.75 -26.65 12.08
N GLU A 566 -6.75 -26.58 13.41
CA GLU A 566 -7.96 -26.47 14.24
C GLU A 566 -8.49 -25.04 14.37
N HIS A 567 -7.88 -24.05 13.70
CA HIS A 567 -8.29 -22.66 13.83
C HIS A 567 -9.70 -22.43 13.25
N LEU A 568 -10.62 -22.04 14.12
CA LEU A 568 -12.00 -21.75 13.76
C LEU A 568 -12.14 -20.34 13.18
N ILE A 569 -12.94 -20.23 12.12
CA ILE A 569 -13.27 -18.96 11.50
C ILE A 569 -14.19 -18.15 12.43
N GLY A 570 -13.91 -16.86 12.62
CA GLY A 570 -14.81 -15.95 13.34
C GLY A 570 -14.66 -15.94 14.87
N GLY A 571 -13.58 -16.50 15.42
CA GLY A 571 -13.28 -16.48 16.86
C GLY A 571 -12.79 -15.14 17.43
N GLY A 572 -12.77 -14.06 16.65
CA GLY A 572 -12.24 -12.75 17.07
C GLY A 572 -12.07 -11.77 15.91
N GLU A 573 -10.96 -11.02 15.90
CA GLU A 573 -10.63 -10.07 14.82
C GLU A 573 -10.12 -10.75 13.52
N THR A 574 -10.02 -12.08 13.50
CA THR A 574 -9.42 -12.84 12.40
C THR A 574 -10.46 -13.43 11.47
N LEU A 575 -10.16 -13.38 10.16
CA LEU A 575 -11.00 -13.91 9.08
C LEU A 575 -10.25 -14.98 8.27
N HIS A 576 -9.57 -15.90 8.93
CA HIS A 576 -8.91 -17.02 8.27
C HIS A 576 -9.28 -18.33 8.97
N GLY A 577 -9.20 -19.44 8.26
CA GLY A 577 -9.32 -20.79 8.81
C GLY A 577 -7.94 -21.37 9.07
N ALA A 578 -7.61 -22.53 8.50
CA ALA A 578 -6.30 -23.17 8.66
C ALA A 578 -5.16 -22.41 7.95
N SER A 579 -4.70 -21.31 8.55
CA SER A 579 -3.76 -20.36 7.98
C SER A 579 -2.94 -19.66 9.06
N CYS A 580 -1.65 -19.46 8.81
CA CYS A 580 -0.76 -18.71 9.70
C CYS A 580 0.51 -18.23 8.97
N HIS A 581 1.41 -17.53 9.69
CA HIS A 581 2.70 -17.10 9.16
C HIS A 581 3.61 -18.23 8.63
N ALA A 582 3.48 -19.44 9.18
CA ALA A 582 4.30 -20.57 8.77
C ALA A 582 3.84 -21.18 7.43
N CYS A 583 2.53 -21.21 7.14
CA CYS A 583 1.99 -21.85 5.94
C CYS A 583 1.55 -20.85 4.85
N THR A 584 0.63 -19.92 5.13
CA THR A 584 -0.10 -19.19 4.08
C THR A 584 0.13 -17.68 4.10
N PHE A 585 0.45 -17.03 5.22
CA PHE A 585 0.54 -15.57 5.21
C PHE A 585 1.71 -15.04 4.36
N LEU A 586 1.44 -13.93 3.69
CA LEU A 586 2.36 -13.16 2.86
C LEU A 586 2.59 -11.77 3.46
N PRO A 587 3.67 -11.07 3.03
CA PRO A 587 3.84 -9.66 3.32
C PRO A 587 2.66 -8.83 2.84
N GLU A 588 2.37 -7.73 3.55
CA GLU A 588 1.23 -6.86 3.22
C GLU A 588 1.33 -6.35 1.78
N THR A 589 2.50 -5.95 1.29
CA THR A 589 2.68 -5.45 -0.08
C THR A 589 2.30 -6.45 -1.19
N SER A 590 2.19 -7.74 -0.88
CA SER A 590 1.90 -8.82 -1.83
C SER A 590 0.42 -9.16 -1.95
N CYS A 591 -0.29 -9.19 -0.81
CA CYS A 591 -1.67 -9.66 -0.72
C CYS A 591 -2.66 -8.51 -0.96
N GLU A 592 -3.75 -8.71 -1.70
CA GLU A 592 -4.75 -7.66 -1.92
C GLU A 592 -5.69 -7.46 -0.71
N ARG A 593 -5.95 -8.51 0.10
CA ARG A 593 -6.87 -8.50 1.26
C ARG A 593 -6.22 -8.66 2.64
N GLY A 594 -4.91 -8.43 2.74
CA GLY A 594 -4.20 -8.40 4.03
C GLY A 594 -4.27 -9.71 4.82
N ASN A 595 -4.06 -10.86 4.17
CA ASN A 595 -4.08 -12.20 4.77
C ASN A 595 -5.43 -12.64 5.39
N LYS A 596 -6.54 -12.09 4.92
CA LYS A 596 -7.91 -12.52 5.28
C LYS A 596 -8.50 -13.43 4.21
N TYR A 597 -9.52 -14.20 4.56
CA TYR A 597 -10.17 -15.15 3.64
C TYR A 597 -9.16 -16.17 3.11
N LEU A 598 -8.43 -16.82 4.01
CA LEU A 598 -7.43 -17.85 3.69
C LEU A 598 -7.72 -19.14 4.46
N ASP A 599 -7.70 -20.28 3.77
CA ASP A 599 -7.70 -21.59 4.40
C ASP A 599 -7.05 -22.63 3.48
N ARG A 600 -5.92 -23.21 3.91
CA ARG A 600 -5.19 -24.22 3.12
C ARG A 600 -5.96 -25.52 2.90
N SER A 601 -6.93 -25.82 3.76
CA SER A 601 -7.85 -26.97 3.63
C SER A 601 -8.75 -26.86 2.40
N ALA A 602 -8.94 -25.64 1.87
CA ALA A 602 -9.64 -25.45 0.59
C ALA A 602 -8.81 -25.97 -0.59
N LEU A 603 -7.48 -26.04 -0.47
CA LEU A 603 -6.60 -26.51 -1.53
C LEU A 603 -6.36 -28.02 -1.46
N ILE A 604 -5.93 -28.50 -0.29
CA ILE A 604 -5.50 -29.88 -0.08
C ILE A 604 -5.95 -30.35 1.31
N ALA A 605 -6.08 -31.66 1.49
CA ALA A 605 -6.40 -32.24 2.79
C ALA A 605 -5.37 -31.85 3.86
N THR A 606 -5.86 -31.43 5.02
CA THR A 606 -5.06 -31.13 6.21
C THR A 606 -5.30 -32.17 7.30
N VAL A 607 -4.57 -32.04 8.43
CA VAL A 607 -4.70 -32.94 9.59
C VAL A 607 -6.14 -32.95 10.14
N GLU A 608 -6.84 -31.83 10.09
CA GLU A 608 -8.21 -31.69 10.63
C GLU A 608 -9.29 -31.88 9.56
N ARG A 609 -9.09 -31.36 8.33
CA ARG A 609 -10.12 -31.34 7.28
C ARG A 609 -9.62 -32.01 6.01
N THR A 610 -10.21 -33.15 5.67
CA THR A 610 -9.83 -33.95 4.48
C THR A 610 -10.85 -33.89 3.35
N ASP A 611 -12.08 -33.47 3.61
CA ASP A 611 -13.21 -33.52 2.68
C ASP A 611 -13.38 -32.24 1.84
N LEU A 612 -12.69 -31.16 2.21
CA LEU A 612 -12.81 -29.84 1.61
C LEU A 612 -11.89 -29.61 0.39
N ALA A 613 -10.87 -30.45 0.19
CA ALA A 613 -9.83 -30.23 -0.81
C ALA A 613 -10.40 -30.03 -2.23
N PHE A 614 -9.89 -29.00 -2.92
CA PHE A 614 -10.19 -28.77 -4.34
C PHE A 614 -9.25 -29.55 -5.27
N PHE A 615 -7.98 -29.71 -4.87
CA PHE A 615 -6.99 -30.51 -5.59
C PHE A 615 -6.85 -31.90 -4.95
N ASP A 616 -6.76 -32.91 -5.82
CA ASP A 616 -6.54 -34.32 -5.45
C ASP A 616 -5.07 -34.63 -5.10
#